data_AF-A0A7Y0SIC4-F1
#
_entry.id   AF-A0A7Y0SIC4-F1
#
_cell.length_a   1.000
_cell.length_b   1.000
_cell.length_c   1.000
_cell.angle_alpha   90.00
_cell.angle_beta   90.00
_cell.angle_gamma   90.00
#
_symmetry.space_group_name_H-M   'P 1'
#
loop_
_entity.id
_entity.type
_entity.pdbx_description
1 polymer ?
#
loop_
_entity_poly.entity_id
_entity_poly.type
_entity_poly.pdbx_seq_one_letter_code
_entity_poly.pdbx_strand_id
1 'polypeptide(L)'
;TWMLDLGANVSCDADSLFQFAVMGSALAEEHLGRPPRVAVLNIGAEEIKGNDLVKRCAEMLSQTDAINFVGYIEGNQILHDV
;
A
#
# COMPACT_ATOMS: atom_id res chain seq x y z
N THR A 1 9.09 -7.43 4.92
CA THR A 1 8.03 -6.91 4.04
C THR A 1 6.81 -7.80 4.10
N TRP A 2 5.61 -7.23 4.17
CA TRP A 2 4.34 -7.94 4.11
C TRP A 2 3.62 -7.48 2.83
N MET A 3 2.99 -8.41 2.11
CA MET A 3 2.28 -8.12 0.85
C MET A 3 0.88 -8.72 0.92
N LEU A 4 -0.12 -7.95 0.50
CA LEU A 4 -1.54 -8.27 0.73
C LEU A 4 -2.28 -8.45 -0.59
N ASP A 5 -3.26 -9.35 -0.53
CA ASP A 5 -3.99 -9.90 -1.67
C ASP A 5 -3.10 -10.49 -2.77
N LEU A 6 -2.62 -11.70 -2.51
CA LEU A 6 -1.77 -12.48 -3.42
C LEU A 6 -2.58 -13.44 -4.30
N GLY A 7 -3.83 -13.08 -4.61
CA GLY A 7 -4.74 -13.89 -5.41
C GLY A 7 -5.98 -14.39 -4.65
N ALA A 8 -6.35 -13.73 -3.54
CA ALA A 8 -7.64 -13.98 -2.90
C ALA A 8 -8.77 -13.34 -3.71
N ASN A 9 -8.52 -12.16 -4.29
CA ASN A 9 -9.45 -11.49 -5.20
C ASN A 9 -8.88 -11.44 -6.62
N VAL A 10 -9.74 -11.75 -7.61
CA VAL A 10 -9.38 -11.68 -9.04
C VAL A 10 -9.34 -10.24 -9.54
N SER A 11 -10.18 -9.38 -8.96
CA SER A 11 -10.21 -7.94 -9.18
C SER A 11 -10.39 -7.23 -7.86
N CYS A 12 -9.68 -6.13 -7.69
CA CYS A 12 -9.76 -5.25 -6.54
C CYS A 12 -10.16 -3.85 -7.06
N ASP A 13 -10.89 -3.07 -6.26
CA ASP A 13 -11.12 -1.64 -6.49
C ASP A 13 -10.28 -0.79 -5.52
N ALA A 14 -10.38 0.54 -5.64
CA ALA A 14 -9.55 1.45 -4.84
C ALA A 14 -9.87 1.36 -3.34
N ASP A 15 -11.16 1.22 -3.01
CA ASP A 15 -11.64 1.13 -1.63
C ASP A 15 -11.17 -0.18 -0.98
N SER A 16 -11.23 -1.31 -1.70
CA SER A 16 -10.73 -2.60 -1.24
C SER A 16 -9.21 -2.57 -1.03
N LEU A 17 -8.46 -1.96 -1.96
CA LEU A 17 -7.01 -1.82 -1.84
C LEU A 17 -6.61 -0.95 -0.64
N PHE A 18 -7.35 0.14 -0.40
CA PHE A 18 -7.21 0.97 0.79
C PHE A 18 -7.48 0.19 2.08
N GLN A 19 -8.55 -0.61 2.11
CA GLN A 19 -8.87 -1.46 3.26
C GLN A 19 -7.78 -2.49 3.54
N PHE A 20 -7.16 -3.07 2.51
CA PHE A 20 -6.01 -3.96 2.69
C PHE A 20 -4.84 -3.24 3.35
N ALA A 21 -4.51 -2.02 2.91
CA ALA A 21 -3.48 -1.22 3.53
C ALA A 21 -3.76 -0.90 5.01
N VAL A 22 -5.01 -0.56 5.36
CA VAL A 22 -5.42 -0.29 6.74
C VAL A 22 -5.32 -1.54 7.62
N MET A 23 -5.90 -2.66 7.18
CA MET A 23 -5.85 -3.93 7.93
C MET A 23 -4.41 -4.44 8.07
N GLY A 24 -3.64 -4.34 6.99
CA GLY A 24 -2.23 -4.68 6.94
C GLY A 24 -1.38 -3.89 7.91
N SER A 25 -1.59 -2.57 7.95
CA SER A 25 -0.90 -1.67 8.86
C SER A 25 -1.19 -2.03 10.31
N ALA A 26 -2.46 -2.21 10.67
CA ALA A 26 -2.83 -2.57 12.05
C ALA A 26 -2.21 -3.91 12.49
N LEU A 27 -2.25 -4.92 11.62
CA LEU A 27 -1.69 -6.24 11.95
C LEU A 27 -0.15 -6.21 12.04
N ALA A 28 0.50 -5.49 11.13
CA ALA A 28 1.96 -5.36 11.15
C ALA A 28 2.44 -4.50 12.31
N GLU A 29 1.70 -3.46 12.70
CA GLU A 29 2.01 -2.64 13.87
C GLU A 29 2.02 -3.47 15.16
N GLU A 30 0.99 -4.30 15.37
CA GLU A 30 0.91 -5.19 16.53
C GLU A 30 2.08 -6.18 16.56
N HIS A 31 2.51 -6.69 15.41
CA HIS A 31 3.64 -7.61 15.32
C HIS A 31 4.99 -6.92 15.54
N LEU A 32 5.16 -5.69 15.05
CA LEU A 32 6.42 -4.95 15.07
C LEU A 32 6.62 -4.10 16.33
N GLY A 33 5.54 -3.77 17.06
CA GLY A 33 5.55 -2.83 18.18
C GLY A 33 5.85 -1.38 17.77
N ARG A 34 5.66 -1.05 16.49
CA ARG A 34 5.87 0.30 15.93
C ARG A 34 5.06 0.49 14.64
N PRO A 35 4.73 1.73 14.24
CA PRO A 35 4.01 1.99 13.00
C PRO A 35 4.78 1.45 11.77
N PRO A 36 4.21 0.51 10.99
CA PRO A 36 4.82 0.00 9.78
C PRO A 36 4.69 1.02 8.67
N ARG A 37 5.60 0.97 7.71
CA ARG A 37 5.48 1.76 6.48
C ARG A 37 4.53 1.07 5.53
N VAL A 38 3.67 1.85 4.89
CA VAL A 38 2.71 1.39 3.90
C VAL A 38 3.04 2.00 2.55
N ALA A 39 3.16 1.16 1.52
CA ALA A 39 3.41 1.60 0.16
C ALA A 39 2.47 0.87 -0.80
N VAL A 40 2.15 1.51 -1.93
CA VAL A 40 1.36 0.89 -3.00
C VAL A 40 2.29 0.47 -4.13
N LEU A 41 2.24 -0.82 -4.50
CA LEU A 41 2.98 -1.34 -5.63
C LEU A 41 2.44 -0.74 -6.93
N ASN A 42 3.33 -0.19 -7.76
CA ASN A 42 2.98 0.48 -8.99
C ASN A 42 3.99 0.14 -10.10
N ILE A 43 3.66 0.51 -11.33
CA ILE A 43 4.53 0.34 -12.51
C ILE A 43 5.68 1.36 -12.57
N GLY A 44 5.71 2.30 -11.62
CA GLY A 44 6.74 3.32 -11.46
C GLY A 44 6.53 4.12 -10.19
N ALA A 45 7.60 4.70 -9.65
CA ALA A 45 7.56 5.49 -8.42
C ALA A 45 6.95 6.90 -8.59
N GLU A 46 6.82 7.40 -9.83
CA GLU A 46 6.30 8.74 -10.13
C GLU A 46 4.76 8.81 -10.04
N GLU A 47 4.21 9.88 -9.45
CA GLU A 47 2.76 10.04 -9.21
C GLU A 47 1.88 9.97 -10.47
N ILE A 48 2.43 10.33 -11.62
CA ILE A 48 1.74 10.27 -12.91
C ILE A 48 1.52 8.82 -13.40
N LYS A 49 2.33 7.87 -12.95
CA LYS A 49 2.27 6.47 -13.39
C LYS A 49 1.27 5.67 -12.56
N GLY A 50 0.72 4.61 -13.16
CA GLY A 50 -0.33 3.79 -12.56
C GLY A 50 -1.74 4.14 -13.04
N ASN A 51 -2.66 3.23 -12.79
CA ASN A 51 -4.06 3.38 -13.17
C ASN A 51 -4.84 4.21 -12.14
N ASP A 52 -6.08 4.58 -12.48
CA ASP A 52 -6.93 5.44 -11.64
C ASP A 52 -7.23 4.81 -10.28
N LEU A 53 -7.29 3.48 -10.21
CA LEU A 53 -7.47 2.74 -8.97
C LEU A 53 -6.32 2.98 -7.99
N VAL A 54 -5.08 2.78 -8.46
CA VAL A 54 -3.86 2.95 -7.65
C VAL A 54 -3.73 4.39 -7.18
N LYS A 55 -4.02 5.35 -8.06
CA LYS A 55 -3.99 6.78 -7.74
C LYS A 55 -5.02 7.15 -6.68
N ARG A 56 -6.25 6.68 -6.81
CA ARG A 56 -7.31 6.93 -5.84
C ARG A 56 -7.02 6.30 -4.48
N CYS A 57 -6.49 5.08 -4.45
CA CYS A 57 -6.05 4.45 -3.20
C CYS A 57 -4.94 5.28 -2.52
N ALA A 58 -3.93 5.71 -3.27
CA ALA A 58 -2.84 6.53 -2.75
C ALA A 58 -3.33 7.90 -2.22
N GLU A 59 -4.33 8.52 -2.86
CA GLU A 59 -4.96 9.74 -2.36
C GLU A 59 -5.70 9.49 -1.02
N MET A 60 -6.43 8.39 -0.90
CA MET A 60 -7.10 8.03 0.36
C MET A 60 -6.08 7.76 1.48
N LEU A 61 -4.98 7.07 1.16
CA LEU A 61 -3.90 6.80 2.11
C LEU A 61 -3.18 8.07 2.55
N SER A 62 -2.90 9.00 1.64
CA SER A 62 -2.22 10.27 1.98
C SER A 62 -3.07 11.21 2.83
N GLN A 63 -4.39 11.04 2.81
CA GLN A 63 -5.34 11.78 3.65
C GLN A 63 -5.63 11.09 5.00
N THR A 64 -5.01 9.93 5.27
CA THR A 64 -5.25 9.15 6.49
C THR A 64 -4.06 9.23 7.44
N ASP A 65 -4.11 10.15 8.41
CA ASP A 65 -3.02 10.40 9.38
C ASP A 65 -2.60 9.17 10.20
N ALA A 66 -3.51 8.21 10.39
CA ALA A 66 -3.24 6.97 11.13
C ALA A 66 -2.37 5.97 10.36
N ILE A 67 -2.11 6.20 9.07
CA ILE A 67 -1.32 5.32 8.22
C ILE A 67 -0.01 6.02 7.85
N ASN A 68 1.12 5.37 8.13
CA ASN A 68 2.43 5.82 7.68
C ASN A 68 2.65 5.49 6.20
N PHE A 69 1.93 6.19 5.33
CA PHE A 69 2.00 6.02 3.88
C PHE A 69 3.26 6.68 3.30
N VAL A 70 4.09 5.91 2.60
CA VAL A 70 5.38 6.36 2.05
C VAL A 70 5.40 6.48 0.53
N GLY A 71 4.24 6.40 -0.12
CA GLY A 71 4.10 6.55 -1.57
C GLY A 71 4.16 5.23 -2.33
N TYR A 72 4.62 5.32 -3.58
CA TYR A 72 4.69 4.19 -4.50
C TYR A 72 6.00 3.44 -4.40
N ILE A 73 5.96 2.14 -4.69
CA ILE A 73 7.14 1.31 -4.93
C ILE A 73 7.01 0.53 -6.22
N GLU A 74 8.14 0.19 -6.82
CA GLU A 74 8.24 -0.71 -7.96
C GLU A 74 8.57 -2.15 -7.52
N GLY A 75 8.34 -3.11 -8.42
CA GLY A 75 8.53 -4.54 -8.11
C GLY A 75 9.96 -4.91 -7.70
N ASN A 76 10.97 -4.22 -8.23
CA ASN A 76 12.36 -4.41 -7.84
C ASN A 76 12.66 -3.89 -6.42
N GLN A 77 11.83 -3.02 -5.85
CA GLN A 77 12.05 -2.42 -4.53
C GLN A 77 11.47 -3.27 -3.38
N ILE A 78 10.61 -4.26 -3.65
CA ILE A 78 9.88 -5.05 -2.63
C ILE A 78 10.79 -5.67 -1.55
N LEU A 79 11.99 -6.12 -1.96
CA LEU A 79 12.96 -6.79 -1.08
C LEU A 79 14.09 -5.87 -0.62
N HIS A 80 14.10 -4.63 -1.11
CA HIS A 80 14.99 -3.61 -0.57
C HIS A 80 14.32 -2.97 0.63
N ASP A 81 15.13 -2.46 1.55
CA ASP A 81 14.63 -1.71 2.70
C ASP A 81 14.12 -0.38 2.15
N VAL A 82 12.91 -0.42 1.58
CA VAL A 82 12.18 0.78 1.17
C VAL A 82 11.98 1.53 2.43
#